data_AF-A0A813PFC0-F1
#
_entry.id   AF-A0A813PFC0-F1
#
_cell.length_a   1.000
_cell.length_b   1.000
_cell.length_c   1.000
_cell.angle_alpha   90.00
_cell.angle_beta   90.00
_cell.angle_gamma   90.00
#
_symmetry.space_group_name_H-M   'P 1'
#
loop_
_entity.id
_entity.type
_entity.pdbx_description
1 polymer ?
#
loop_
_entity_poly.entity_id
_entity_poly.type
_entity_poly.pdbx_seq_one_letter_code
_entity_poly.pdbx_strand_id
1 'polypeptide(L)'
;MLGELLLDRYNFSVMTRYITNTDNLKLMMNLLKEKSKNIQFEAFHVFKIFVANPTKPKPIADILLRNRDKLIDFLTTFHTDRTDDEQFNDEKAYLIKQISELKDMKI
;
A
#
# COMPACT_ATOMS: atom_id res chain seq x y z
N MET A 1 -3.24 -8.64 13.37
CA MET A 1 -2.01 -8.91 12.58
C MET A 1 -1.20 -7.63 12.38
N LEU A 2 -0.03 -7.65 11.70
CA LEU A 2 0.94 -6.54 11.68
C LEU A 2 0.35 -5.18 11.25
N GLY A 3 -0.64 -5.16 10.35
CA GLY A 3 -1.36 -3.95 9.99
C GLY A 3 -2.06 -3.29 11.17
N GLU A 4 -2.72 -4.06 12.03
CA GLU A 4 -3.38 -3.56 13.25
C GLU A 4 -2.36 -3.04 14.26
N LEU A 5 -1.22 -3.72 14.40
CA LEU A 5 -0.11 -3.26 15.25
C LEU A 5 0.46 -1.92 14.76
N LEU A 6 0.58 -1.72 13.45
CA LEU A 6 1.06 -0.47 12.87
C LEU A 6 0.02 0.65 12.95
N LEU A 7 -1.27 0.33 12.89
CA LEU A 7 -2.37 1.30 12.99
C LEU A 7 -2.72 1.66 14.44
N ASP A 8 -2.20 0.94 15.43
CA ASP A 8 -2.34 1.30 16.83
C ASP A 8 -1.62 2.62 17.14
N ARG A 9 -2.36 3.58 17.70
CA ARG A 9 -1.87 4.90 18.11
C ARG A 9 -0.66 4.84 19.05
N TYR A 10 -0.53 3.78 19.87
CA TYR A 10 0.61 3.60 20.76
C TYR A 10 1.90 3.25 19.99
N ASN A 11 1.77 2.75 18.76
CA ASN A 11 2.87 2.35 17.89
C ASN A 11 3.18 3.38 16.79
N PHE A 12 2.68 4.61 16.91
CA PHE A 12 2.83 5.65 15.88
C PHE A 12 4.29 5.90 15.48
N SER A 13 5.23 5.87 16.43
CA SER A 13 6.66 6.03 16.16
C SER A 13 7.24 4.86 15.34
N VAL A 14 6.81 3.64 15.66
CA VAL A 14 7.19 2.41 14.95
C VAL A 14 6.58 2.40 13.55
N MET A 15 5.30 2.75 13.43
CA MET A 15 4.60 2.91 12.16
C MET A 15 5.32 3.91 11.26
N THR A 16 5.63 5.11 11.78
CA THR A 16 6.29 6.17 11.02
C THR A 16 7.66 5.71 10.50
N ARG A 17 8.46 5.03 11.34
CA ARG A 17 9.75 4.47 10.91
C ARG A 17 9.58 3.35 9.87
N TYR A 18 8.53 2.55 10.01
CA TYR A 18 8.26 1.45 9.08
C TYR A 18 7.88 1.95 7.68
N ILE A 19 6.96 2.92 7.60
CA ILE A 19 6.41 3.44 6.33
C ILE A 19 7.34 4.40 5.59
N THR A 20 8.45 4.80 6.21
CA THR A 20 9.48 5.65 5.61
C THR A 20 10.64 4.85 5.01
N ASN A 21 10.69 3.54 5.25
CA ASN A 21 11.74 2.64 4.77
C ASN A 21 11.38 2.00 3.42
N THR A 22 12.24 2.15 2.42
CA THR A 22 12.03 1.63 1.07
C THR A 22 12.02 0.11 0.98
N ASP A 23 12.77 -0.59 1.82
CA ASP A 23 12.83 -2.05 1.78
C ASP A 23 11.58 -2.67 2.37
N ASN A 24 10.97 -2.02 3.36
CA ASN A 24 9.65 -2.40 3.85
C ASN A 24 8.58 -2.24 2.77
N LEU A 25 8.60 -1.15 1.99
CA LEU A 25 7.69 -0.98 0.86
C LEU A 25 7.88 -2.12 -0.17
N LYS A 26 9.13 -2.40 -0.58
CA LYS A 26 9.43 -3.48 -1.54
C LYS A 26 8.96 -4.83 -1.01
N LEU A 27 9.17 -5.11 0.27
CA LEU A 27 8.70 -6.34 0.91
C LEU A 27 7.18 -6.45 0.78
N MET A 28 6.43 -5.41 1.14
CA MET A 28 4.97 -5.43 1.02
C MET A 28 4.52 -5.61 -0.44
N MET A 29 5.18 -4.94 -1.39
CA MET A 29 4.90 -5.11 -2.83
C MET A 29 5.17 -6.53 -3.34
N ASN A 30 6.15 -7.24 -2.76
CA ASN A 30 6.41 -8.64 -3.07
C ASN A 30 5.36 -9.55 -2.43
N LEU A 31 4.99 -9.28 -1.17
CA LEU A 31 3.97 -10.06 -0.45
C LEU A 31 2.58 -9.96 -1.08
N LEU A 32 2.26 -8.86 -1.75
CA LEU A 32 1.04 -8.74 -2.57
C LEU A 32 0.98 -9.80 -3.70
N LYS A 33 2.11 -10.36 -4.12
CA LYS A 33 2.20 -11.36 -5.19
C LYS A 33 2.38 -12.79 -4.68
N GLU A 34 2.35 -13.00 -3.36
CA GLU A 34 2.53 -14.33 -2.76
C GLU A 34 1.40 -15.29 -3.14
N LYS A 35 1.64 -16.60 -3.04
CA LYS A 35 0.61 -17.60 -3.40
C LYS A 35 -0.58 -17.62 -2.45
N SER A 36 -0.36 -17.27 -1.18
CA SER A 36 -1.38 -17.32 -0.15
C SER A 36 -2.26 -16.07 -0.19
N LYS A 37 -3.55 -16.24 -0.48
CA LYS A 37 -4.57 -15.17 -0.44
C LYS A 37 -4.59 -14.42 0.90
N ASN A 38 -4.34 -15.10 2.01
CA ASN A 38 -4.32 -14.47 3.33
C ASN A 38 -3.09 -13.56 3.50
N ILE A 39 -1.92 -13.99 3.00
CA ILE A 39 -0.70 -13.17 3.04
C ILE A 39 -0.87 -11.93 2.15
N GLN A 40 -1.43 -12.10 0.95
CA GLN A 40 -1.74 -11.01 0.04
C GLN A 40 -2.64 -9.96 0.71
N PHE A 41 -3.70 -10.41 1.39
CA PHE A 41 -4.66 -9.55 2.06
C PHE A 41 -4.05 -8.77 3.23
N GLU A 42 -3.25 -9.42 4.06
CA GLU A 42 -2.51 -8.74 5.14
C GLU A 42 -1.48 -7.74 4.59
N ALA A 43 -0.77 -8.12 3.52
CA ALA A 43 0.16 -7.22 2.85
C ALA A 43 -0.55 -5.99 2.26
N PHE A 44 -1.77 -6.15 1.75
CA PHE A 44 -2.60 -5.03 1.29
C PHE A 44 -2.90 -4.03 2.42
N HIS A 45 -3.28 -4.51 3.60
CA HIS A 45 -3.53 -3.64 4.75
C HIS A 45 -2.31 -2.87 5.24
N VAL A 46 -1.09 -3.39 5.03
CA VAL A 46 0.14 -2.64 5.34
C VAL A 46 0.52 -1.73 4.18
N PHE A 47 0.43 -2.20 2.94
CA PHE A 47 0.73 -1.43 1.72
C PHE A 47 -0.13 -0.16 1.62
N LYS A 48 -1.42 -0.23 1.98
CA LYS A 48 -2.31 0.94 1.94
C LYS A 48 -1.78 2.10 2.79
N ILE A 49 -1.10 1.81 3.90
CA ILE A 49 -0.54 2.83 4.82
C ILE A 49 0.61 3.58 4.15
N PHE A 50 1.44 2.89 3.34
CA PHE A 50 2.50 3.56 2.57
C PHE A 50 1.91 4.55 1.56
N VAL A 51 0.87 4.15 0.84
CA VAL A 51 0.23 4.98 -0.19
C VAL A 51 -0.51 6.16 0.44
N ALA A 52 -1.27 5.91 1.51
CA ALA A 52 -2.07 6.91 2.21
C ALA A 52 -1.24 7.91 3.05
N ASN A 53 0.06 7.68 3.24
CA ASN A 53 0.93 8.59 3.98
C ASN A 53 0.98 9.98 3.30
N PRO A 54 0.46 11.06 3.94
CA PRO A 54 0.46 12.41 3.36
C PRO A 54 1.85 13.04 3.35
N THR A 55 2.73 12.64 4.27
CA THR A 55 4.13 13.11 4.38
C THR A 55 5.11 12.06 3.87
N LYS A 56 4.72 11.39 2.79
CA LYS A 56 5.50 10.33 2.15
C LYS A 56 6.90 10.82 1.74
N PRO A 57 7.98 10.14 2.17
CA PRO A 57 9.34 10.50 1.76
C PRO A 57 9.54 10.34 0.25
N LYS A 58 10.39 11.20 -0.34
CA LYS A 58 10.73 11.15 -1.77
C LYS A 58 11.12 9.74 -2.26
N PRO A 59 11.98 8.96 -1.55
CA PRO A 59 12.32 7.61 -2.00
C PRO A 59 11.11 6.64 -2.10
N ILE A 60 10.12 6.79 -1.22
CA ILE A 60 8.87 6.00 -1.26
C ILE A 60 8.02 6.44 -2.45
N ALA A 61 7.86 7.77 -2.63
CA ALA A 61 7.13 8.34 -3.75
C ALA A 61 7.73 7.93 -5.10
N ASP A 62 9.05 7.99 -5.25
CA ASP A 62 9.77 7.63 -6.47
C ASP A 62 9.57 6.14 -6.84
N ILE A 63 9.55 5.23 -5.85
CA ILE A 63 9.26 3.81 -6.09
C ILE A 63 7.83 3.62 -6.58
N LEU A 64 6.85 4.24 -5.92
CA LEU A 64 5.45 4.14 -6.32
C LEU A 64 5.23 4.72 -7.72
N LEU A 65 5.82 5.88 -8.01
CA LEU A 65 5.70 6.55 -9.31
C LEU A 65 6.34 5.71 -10.43
N ARG A 66 7.52 5.13 -10.20
CA ARG A 66 8.20 4.24 -11.17
C ARG A 66 7.38 2.99 -11.50
N ASN A 67 6.54 2.53 -10.57
CA ASN A 67 5.71 1.33 -10.73
C ASN A 67 4.23 1.66 -10.94
N ARG A 68 3.88 2.93 -11.16
CA ARG A 68 2.49 3.43 -11.12
C ARG A 68 1.54 2.61 -11.96
N ASP A 69 1.81 2.48 -13.25
CA ASP A 69 0.89 1.86 -14.19
C ASP A 69 0.71 0.36 -13.87
N LYS A 70 1.82 -0.34 -13.56
CA LYS A 70 1.79 -1.75 -13.13
C LYS A 70 1.03 -1.96 -11.81
N LEU A 71 1.13 -1.01 -10.88
CA LEU A 71 0.40 -1.07 -9.61
C LEU A 71 -1.10 -0.87 -9.82
N ILE A 72 -1.50 0.05 -10.69
CA ILE A 72 -2.91 0.29 -11.04
C ILE A 72 -3.51 -0.96 -11.71
N ASP A 73 -2.83 -1.52 -12.69
CA ASP A 73 -3.27 -2.75 -13.37
C ASP A 73 -3.41 -3.92 -12.38
N PHE A 74 -2.40 -4.08 -11.51
CA PHE A 74 -2.41 -5.11 -10.48
C PHE A 74 -3.59 -4.94 -9.52
N LEU A 75 -3.77 -3.74 -8.96
CA LEU A 75 -4.85 -3.47 -7.98
C LEU A 75 -6.25 -3.60 -8.60
N THR A 76 -6.41 -3.33 -9.89
CA THR A 76 -7.69 -3.47 -10.59
C THR A 76 -8.15 -4.94 -10.63
N THR A 77 -7.21 -5.88 -10.71
CA THR A 77 -7.46 -7.32 -10.78
C THR A 77 -7.25 -8.04 -9.44
N PHE A 78 -6.83 -7.32 -8.40
CA PHE A 78 -6.54 -7.87 -7.08
C PHE A 78 -7.84 -8.23 -6.33
N HIS A 79 -7.95 -9.51 -5.94
CA HIS A 79 -9.08 -10.09 -5.19
C HIS A 79 -10.47 -9.63 -5.67
N THR A 80 -10.72 -9.66 -6.97
CA THR A 80 -12.03 -9.31 -7.55
C THR A 80 -13.15 -10.29 -7.18
N ASP A 81 -12.81 -11.44 -6.59
CA ASP A 81 -13.73 -12.43 -6.04
C ASP A 81 -14.41 -11.98 -4.73
N ARG A 82 -13.90 -10.92 -4.07
CA ARG A 82 -14.46 -10.36 -2.83
C ARG A 82 -15.49 -9.26 -3.11
N THR A 83 -16.61 -9.61 -3.75
CA THR A 83 -17.64 -8.62 -4.15
C THR A 83 -18.53 -8.16 -3.00
N ASP A 84 -18.60 -8.91 -1.91
CA ASP A 84 -19.39 -8.67 -0.71
C ASP A 84 -18.66 -7.80 0.34
N ASP A 85 -17.36 -7.60 0.17
CA ASP A 85 -16.50 -6.78 1.03
C ASP A 85 -16.42 -5.34 0.50
N GLU A 86 -17.48 -4.55 0.74
CA GLU A 86 -17.59 -3.17 0.26
C GLU A 86 -16.41 -2.30 0.75
N GLN A 87 -16.02 -2.45 2.02
CA GLN A 87 -14.90 -1.71 2.61
C GLN A 87 -13.59 -2.00 1.86
N PHE A 88 -13.27 -3.27 1.59
CA PHE A 88 -12.07 -3.61 0.83
C PHE A 88 -12.09 -3.01 -0.58
N ASN A 89 -13.24 -3.06 -1.25
CA ASN A 89 -13.37 -2.52 -2.60
C ASN A 89 -13.20 -0.99 -2.65
N ASP A 90 -13.74 -0.28 -1.65
CA ASP A 90 -13.54 1.16 -1.49
C ASP A 90 -12.08 1.51 -1.21
N GLU A 91 -11.42 0.77 -0.31
CA GLU A 91 -10.00 0.95 -0.03
C GLU A 91 -9.14 0.74 -1.28
N LYS A 92 -9.45 -0.30 -2.08
CA LYS A 92 -8.76 -0.59 -3.33
C LYS A 92 -8.94 0.51 -4.36
N ALA A 93 -10.17 1.00 -4.55
CA ALA A 93 -10.48 2.10 -5.44
C ALA A 93 -9.77 3.41 -5.01
N TYR A 94 -9.75 3.69 -3.70
CA TYR A 94 -9.01 4.81 -3.13
C TYR A 94 -7.51 4.72 -3.43
N LEU A 95 -6.89 3.55 -3.25
CA LEU A 95 -5.46 3.37 -3.55
C LEU A 95 -5.14 3.57 -5.03
N ILE A 96 -5.97 3.03 -5.93
CA ILE A 96 -5.80 3.22 -7.37
C ILE A 96 -5.83 4.72 -7.72
N LYS A 97 -6.79 5.46 -7.16
CA LYS A 97 -6.90 6.91 -7.33
C LYS A 97 -5.67 7.64 -6.81
N GLN A 98 -5.22 7.33 -5.59
CA GLN A 98 -4.03 7.97 -5.00
C GLN A 98 -2.77 7.72 -5.84
N ILE A 99 -2.60 6.51 -6.35
CA ILE A 99 -1.44 6.13 -7.17
C ILE A 99 -1.50 6.83 -8.54
N SER A 100 -2.68 6.93 -9.17
CA SER A 100 -2.82 7.60 -10.46
C SER A 100 -2.56 9.11 -10.39
N GLU A 101 -2.88 9.73 -9.25
CA GLU A 101 -2.65 11.15 -8.98
C GLU A 101 -1.20 11.47 -8.56
N LEU A 102 -0.33 10.46 -8.39
CA LEU A 102 1.09 10.69 -8.08
C LEU A 102 1.77 11.50 -9.20
N LYS A 103 2.42 12.58 -8.77
CA LYS A 103 3.23 13.46 -9.62
C LYS A 103 4.68 13.43 -9.14
N ASP A 104 5.58 13.77 -10.04
CA ASP A 104 6.99 13.90 -9.70
C ASP A 104 7.16 15.01 -8.65
N MET A 105 7.74 14.67 -7.49
CA MET A 105 8.03 15.64 -6.45
C MET A 105 9.29 16.39 -6.85
N LYS A 106 9.11 17.59 -7.42
CA LYS A 106 10.20 18.53 -7.68
C LYS A 106 10.88 18.90 -6.36
N ILE A 107 12.21 18.89 -6.38
CA ILE A 107 13.11 19.25 -5.28
C ILE A 107 12.99 20.76 -5.02
#